data_AF-A0A6A2ZI95-F1
#
_entry.id   AF-A0A6A2ZI95-F1
#
_cell.length_a   1.000
_cell.length_b   1.000
_cell.length_c   1.000
_cell.angle_alpha   90.00
_cell.angle_beta   90.00
_cell.angle_gamma   90.00
#
_symmetry.space_group_name_H-M   'P 1'
#
loop_
_entity.id
_entity.type
_entity.pdbx_description
1 polymer ?
#
loop_
_entity_poly.entity_id
_entity_poly.type
_entity_poly.pdbx_seq_one_letter_code
_entity_poly.pdbx_strand_id
1 'polypeptide(L)'
;MATIPFDMEVEAYFLAKEDGIVAGIALAEMVFQEVDLLEGGWSRKDGDYVHKGLQFGKVYGRAHSIVVAERIALNFMQRMSGIATLTKAMADAAHPAYILETRKTAPGLRLVDKWAVLIGGGKNHRLGLFDMVLIKDNHISIAGGISNAVRSVDQYLERENLQMEVEVETRTLEEVKEVLQYASQMKTSLTRIMLDNMVIPLPNGDVDVSMLKKLWS
;
A
#
# COMPACT_ATOMS: atom_id res chain seq x y z
N MET A 1 15.16 19.34 26.80
CA MET A 1 16.63 19.49 26.74
C MET A 1 17.19 20.30 27.91
N ALA A 2 16.71 21.53 28.16
CA ALA A 2 17.25 22.39 29.24
C ALA A 2 17.16 21.81 30.68
N THR A 3 16.43 20.72 30.87
CA THR A 3 16.21 20.05 32.16
C THR A 3 16.95 18.73 32.30
N ILE A 4 17.75 18.33 31.30
CA ILE A 4 18.41 17.03 31.25
C ILE A 4 19.93 17.25 31.22
N PRO A 5 20.72 16.64 32.12
CA PRO A 5 22.18 16.67 32.04
C PRO A 5 22.68 16.14 30.70
N PHE A 6 23.76 16.73 30.18
CA PHE A 6 24.26 16.42 28.83
C PHE A 6 24.79 14.99 28.69
N ASP A 7 25.36 14.45 29.76
CA ASP A 7 25.98 13.14 29.88
C ASP A 7 25.03 12.05 30.42
N MET A 8 23.76 12.39 30.68
CA MET A 8 22.78 11.44 31.17
C MET A 8 22.44 10.41 30.09
N GLU A 9 22.70 9.14 30.37
CA GLU A 9 22.23 7.99 29.59
C GLU A 9 20.97 7.40 30.24
N VAL A 10 20.03 6.97 29.40
CA VAL A 10 18.77 6.38 29.85
C VAL A 10 18.38 5.21 28.97
N GLU A 11 17.58 4.30 29.53
CA GLU A 11 16.83 3.30 28.78
C GLU A 11 15.36 3.73 28.73
N ALA A 12 14.77 3.74 27.54
CA ALA A 12 13.36 4.01 27.33
C ALA A 12 12.66 2.81 26.67
N TYR A 13 11.36 2.65 26.91
CA TYR A 13 10.59 1.49 26.47
C TYR A 13 9.47 1.85 25.50
N PHE A 14 9.28 1.00 24.49
CA PHE A 14 8.14 1.06 23.57
C PHE A 14 7.00 0.20 24.09
N LEU A 15 5.85 0.84 24.32
CA LEU A 15 4.65 0.23 24.89
C LEU A 15 3.47 0.36 23.92
N ALA A 16 2.85 -0.77 23.57
CA ALA A 16 1.62 -0.77 22.80
C ALA A 16 0.46 -0.18 23.63
N LYS A 17 -0.21 0.83 23.11
CA LYS A 17 -1.38 1.45 23.77
C LYS A 17 -2.72 0.92 23.26
N GLU A 18 -2.69 0.18 22.17
CA GLU A 18 -3.83 -0.45 21.50
C GLU A 18 -3.39 -1.79 20.90
N ASP A 19 -4.37 -2.64 20.59
CA ASP A 19 -4.18 -3.91 19.90
C ASP A 19 -3.96 -3.66 18.40
N GLY A 20 -3.07 -4.41 17.75
CA GLY A 20 -2.85 -4.27 16.32
C GLY A 20 -1.59 -4.93 15.80
N ILE A 21 -1.23 -4.58 14.56
CA ILE A 21 -0.01 -5.02 13.89
C ILE A 21 1.05 -3.93 14.03
N VAL A 22 2.21 -4.30 14.56
CA VAL A 22 3.35 -3.37 14.63
C VAL A 22 3.93 -3.18 13.24
N ALA A 23 4.14 -1.92 12.85
CA ALA A 23 4.86 -1.55 11.65
C ALA A 23 5.67 -0.27 11.89
N GLY A 24 6.86 -0.20 11.27
CA GLY A 24 7.77 0.93 11.35
C GLY A 24 8.91 0.76 12.36
N ILE A 25 9.16 -0.46 12.87
CA ILE A 25 10.36 -0.75 13.69
C ILE A 25 11.62 -0.43 12.89
N ALA A 26 11.73 -0.92 11.66
CA ALA A 26 12.90 -0.66 10.84
C ALA A 26 13.07 0.83 10.50
N LEU A 27 11.96 1.57 10.36
CA LEU A 27 12.01 3.02 10.17
C LEU A 27 12.45 3.75 11.44
N ALA A 28 11.98 3.32 12.62
CA ALA A 28 12.43 3.87 13.89
C ALA A 28 13.94 3.67 14.09
N GLU A 29 14.49 2.53 13.68
CA GLU A 29 15.93 2.30 13.69
C GLU A 29 16.69 3.26 12.75
N MET A 30 16.14 3.58 11.57
CA MET A 30 16.72 4.60 10.69
C MET A 30 16.71 5.99 11.34
N VAL A 31 15.62 6.35 12.04
CA VAL A 31 15.53 7.62 12.78
C VAL A 31 16.55 7.67 13.89
N PHE A 32 16.72 6.56 14.62
CA PHE A 32 17.73 6.44 15.66
C PHE A 32 19.12 6.70 15.09
N GLN A 33 19.51 5.98 14.03
CA GLN A 33 20.81 6.12 13.36
C GLN A 33 21.07 7.53 12.81
N GLU A 34 20.04 8.22 12.33
CA GLU A 34 20.16 9.58 11.82
C GLU A 34 20.36 10.61 12.94
N VAL A 35 19.75 10.39 14.11
CA VAL A 35 19.87 11.29 15.26
C VAL A 35 21.18 11.07 16.01
N ASP A 36 21.54 9.81 16.29
CA ASP A 36 22.75 9.41 17.03
C ASP A 36 22.99 7.89 16.88
N LEU A 37 23.99 7.32 17.55
CA LEU A 37 24.17 5.86 17.63
C LEU A 37 23.30 5.25 18.75
N LEU A 38 21.99 5.48 18.72
CA LEU A 38 21.06 4.90 19.71
C LEU A 38 20.88 3.39 19.49
N GLU A 39 20.97 2.62 20.57
CA GLU A 39 20.87 1.16 20.52
C GLU A 39 19.43 0.69 20.74
N GLY A 40 18.79 0.18 19.68
CA GLY A 40 17.45 -0.41 19.73
C GLY A 40 17.46 -1.90 20.05
N GLY A 41 16.52 -2.36 20.88
CA GLY A 41 16.29 -3.77 21.15
C GLY A 41 14.81 -4.12 21.10
N TRP A 42 14.42 -5.08 20.26
CA TRP A 42 13.02 -5.39 19.97
C TRP A 42 12.67 -6.84 20.31
N SER A 43 11.51 -7.05 20.94
CA SER A 43 10.94 -8.39 21.16
C SER A 43 9.89 -8.77 20.10
N ARG A 44 9.64 -7.87 19.16
CA ARG A 44 8.73 -8.02 18.02
C ARG A 44 9.40 -7.50 16.76
N LYS A 45 8.90 -7.92 15.61
CA LYS A 45 9.27 -7.39 14.30
C LYS A 45 8.06 -6.79 13.59
N ASP A 46 8.31 -6.00 12.56
CA ASP A 46 7.26 -5.51 11.68
C ASP A 46 6.40 -6.67 11.16
N GLY A 47 5.07 -6.54 11.30
CA GLY A 47 4.08 -7.53 10.92
C GLY A 47 3.59 -8.40 12.08
N ASP A 48 4.25 -8.36 13.24
CA ASP A 48 3.77 -9.09 14.41
C ASP A 48 2.56 -8.41 15.05
N TYR A 49 1.66 -9.23 15.61
CA TYR A 49 0.56 -8.76 16.44
C TYR A 49 1.04 -8.36 17.84
N VAL A 50 0.48 -7.27 18.36
CA VAL A 50 0.65 -6.79 19.73
C VAL A 50 -0.69 -6.50 20.39
N HIS A 51 -0.73 -6.66 21.70
CA HIS A 51 -1.88 -6.28 22.53
C HIS A 51 -1.51 -5.07 23.40
N LYS A 52 -2.54 -4.31 23.79
CA LYS A 52 -2.42 -3.17 24.69
C LYS A 52 -1.71 -3.55 25.98
N GLY A 53 -0.71 -2.76 26.35
CA GLY A 53 0.13 -2.99 27.52
C GLY A 53 1.39 -3.81 27.24
N LEU A 54 1.56 -4.36 26.03
CA LEU A 54 2.78 -5.08 25.67
C LEU A 54 3.96 -4.11 25.50
N GLN A 55 5.03 -4.32 26.27
CA GLN A 55 6.32 -3.73 26.01
C GLN A 55 7.02 -4.54 24.91
N PHE A 56 7.23 -3.94 23.74
CA PHE A 56 7.72 -4.64 22.55
C PHE A 56 9.09 -4.18 22.05
N GLY A 57 9.65 -3.14 22.68
CA GLY A 57 10.97 -2.64 22.36
C GLY A 57 11.56 -1.77 23.46
N LYS A 58 12.84 -1.49 23.33
CA LYS A 58 13.60 -0.59 24.17
C LYS A 58 14.65 0.14 23.35
N VAL A 59 15.07 1.32 23.82
CA VAL A 59 16.17 2.11 23.25
C VAL A 59 17.06 2.59 24.37
N TYR A 60 18.38 2.47 24.18
CA TYR A 60 19.40 2.93 25.11
C TYR A 60 20.29 3.99 24.46
N GLY A 61 20.69 4.99 25.24
CA GLY A 61 21.65 6.01 24.83
C GLY A 61 21.47 7.34 25.57
N ARG A 62 22.04 8.40 25.03
CA ARG A 62 21.95 9.74 25.61
C ARG A 62 20.50 10.21 25.67
N ALA A 63 20.09 10.71 26.82
CA ALA A 63 18.72 11.17 27.08
C ALA A 63 18.28 12.28 26.12
N HIS A 64 19.18 13.20 25.76
CA HIS A 64 18.89 14.24 24.76
C HIS A 64 18.57 13.63 23.38
N SER A 65 19.40 12.70 22.92
CA SER A 65 19.25 12.03 21.62
C SER A 65 17.94 11.21 21.57
N ILE A 66 17.63 10.47 22.63
CA ILE A 66 16.36 9.72 22.74
C ILE A 66 15.16 10.67 22.65
N VAL A 67 15.14 11.79 23.39
CA VAL A 67 14.02 12.74 23.37
C VAL A 67 13.86 13.42 22.01
N VAL A 68 14.96 13.66 21.27
CA VAL A 68 14.91 14.20 19.90
C VAL A 68 14.29 13.18 18.94
N ALA A 69 14.71 11.92 19.02
CA ALA A 69 14.24 10.87 18.13
C ALA A 69 12.80 10.43 18.43
N GLU A 70 12.39 10.45 19.70
CA GLU A 70 11.16 9.83 20.21
C GLU A 70 9.94 10.18 19.36
N ARG A 71 9.63 11.47 19.22
CA ARG A 71 8.39 11.89 18.57
C ARG A 71 8.38 11.55 17.08
N ILE A 72 9.54 11.63 16.43
CA ILE A 72 9.67 11.31 15.00
C ILE A 72 9.43 9.81 14.80
N ALA A 73 10.13 8.97 15.56
CA ALA A 73 9.98 7.52 15.51
C ALA A 73 8.54 7.09 15.82
N LEU A 74 7.94 7.59 16.91
CA LEU A 74 6.57 7.25 17.29
C LEU A 74 5.54 7.69 16.25
N ASN A 75 5.67 8.89 15.66
CA ASN A 75 4.72 9.36 14.64
C ASN A 75 4.71 8.44 13.41
N PHE A 76 5.88 7.98 12.97
CA PHE A 76 5.96 7.02 11.86
C PHE A 76 5.41 5.65 12.25
N MET A 77 5.84 5.10 13.39
CA MET A 77 5.39 3.79 13.85
C MET A 77 3.87 3.75 14.06
N GLN A 78 3.28 4.78 14.67
CA GLN A 78 1.83 4.85 14.87
C GLN A 78 1.06 4.88 13.55
N ARG A 79 1.51 5.71 12.60
CA ARG A 79 0.90 5.77 11.27
C ARG A 79 1.00 4.44 10.54
N MET A 80 2.21 3.88 10.48
CA MET A 80 2.45 2.61 9.80
C MET A 80 1.66 1.48 10.46
N SER A 81 1.66 1.40 11.79
CA SER A 81 0.93 0.36 12.53
C SER A 81 -0.59 0.47 12.30
N GLY A 82 -1.14 1.68 12.25
CA GLY A 82 -2.55 1.89 11.91
C GLY A 82 -2.90 1.38 10.50
N ILE A 83 -2.06 1.69 9.51
CA ILE A 83 -2.22 1.20 8.12
C ILE A 83 -2.09 -0.32 8.06
N ALA A 84 -1.06 -0.89 8.69
CA ALA A 84 -0.80 -2.33 8.69
C ALA A 84 -1.93 -3.11 9.38
N THR A 85 -2.45 -2.60 10.49
CA THR A 85 -3.56 -3.22 11.24
C THR A 85 -4.84 -3.29 10.40
N LEU A 86 -5.23 -2.17 9.77
CA LEU A 86 -6.41 -2.15 8.88
C LEU A 86 -6.19 -3.03 7.64
N THR A 87 -4.99 -2.98 7.06
CA THR A 87 -4.65 -3.81 5.90
C THR A 87 -4.74 -5.29 6.23
N LYS A 88 -4.27 -5.71 7.42
CA LYS A 88 -4.33 -7.10 7.87
C LYS A 88 -5.77 -7.60 7.95
N ALA A 89 -6.66 -6.82 8.56
CA ALA A 89 -8.08 -7.16 8.63
C ALA A 89 -8.70 -7.30 7.22
N MET A 90 -8.39 -6.39 6.30
CA MET A 90 -8.87 -6.45 4.92
C MET A 90 -8.29 -7.63 4.13
N ALA A 91 -7.00 -7.91 4.28
CA ALA A 91 -6.31 -8.99 3.57
C ALA A 91 -6.79 -10.37 4.02
N ASP A 92 -7.00 -10.55 5.33
CA ASP A 92 -7.54 -11.80 5.88
C ASP A 92 -8.98 -12.04 5.40
N ALA A 93 -9.81 -10.99 5.35
CA ALA A 93 -11.19 -11.08 4.84
C ALA A 93 -11.28 -11.32 3.33
N ALA A 94 -10.29 -10.85 2.55
CA ALA A 94 -10.29 -10.97 1.10
C ALA A 94 -9.76 -12.32 0.58
N HIS A 95 -9.12 -13.14 1.43
CA HIS A 95 -8.49 -14.38 0.99
C HIS A 95 -9.47 -15.31 0.24
N PRO A 96 -9.10 -15.89 -0.92
CA PRO A 96 -7.75 -15.93 -1.53
C PRO A 96 -7.37 -14.73 -2.42
N ALA A 97 -8.23 -13.72 -2.54
CA ALA A 97 -7.88 -12.50 -3.26
C ALA A 97 -6.84 -11.67 -2.48
N TYR A 98 -6.16 -10.77 -3.18
CA TYR A 98 -5.20 -9.83 -2.60
C TYR A 98 -5.79 -8.43 -2.50
N ILE A 99 -5.48 -7.74 -1.40
CA ILE A 99 -5.73 -6.30 -1.25
C ILE A 99 -4.56 -5.52 -1.86
N LEU A 100 -4.89 -4.61 -2.78
CA LEU A 100 -3.92 -3.71 -3.40
C LEU A 100 -4.08 -2.29 -2.87
N GLU A 101 -2.97 -1.62 -2.56
CA GLU A 101 -2.98 -0.19 -2.27
C GLU A 101 -3.07 0.68 -3.53
N THR A 102 -3.20 1.99 -3.35
CA THR A 102 -3.27 2.94 -4.47
C THR A 102 -2.33 4.12 -4.27
N ARG A 103 -2.26 5.01 -5.27
CA ARG A 103 -1.55 6.29 -5.17
C ARG A 103 -2.25 7.34 -4.28
N LYS A 104 -3.39 7.03 -3.67
CA LYS A 104 -4.12 7.89 -2.73
C LYS A 104 -3.46 7.83 -1.33
N THR A 105 -2.19 8.23 -1.27
CA THR A 105 -1.36 8.24 -0.07
C THR A 105 -1.21 9.64 0.49
N ALA A 106 -0.76 9.77 1.74
CA ALA A 106 -0.42 11.09 2.26
C ALA A 106 0.72 11.72 1.44
N PRO A 107 0.67 13.03 1.14
CA PRO A 107 1.73 13.73 0.43
C PRO A 107 3.09 13.55 1.15
N GLY A 108 4.14 13.25 0.38
CA GLY A 108 5.49 13.01 0.92
C GLY A 108 5.71 11.65 1.61
N LEU A 109 4.64 10.91 1.94
CA LEU A 109 4.71 9.68 2.74
C LEU A 109 4.35 8.40 1.96
N ARG A 110 4.26 8.48 0.63
CA ARG A 110 3.84 7.34 -0.21
C ARG A 110 4.62 6.06 0.07
N LEU A 111 5.95 6.15 0.20
CA LEU A 111 6.77 4.97 0.43
C LEU A 111 6.47 4.33 1.79
N VAL A 112 6.33 5.17 2.82
CA VAL A 112 6.00 4.75 4.20
C VAL A 112 4.61 4.09 4.24
N ASP A 113 3.62 4.71 3.61
CA ASP A 113 2.24 4.20 3.57
C ASP A 113 2.17 2.84 2.88
N LYS A 114 2.82 2.71 1.71
CA LYS A 114 2.84 1.46 0.95
C LYS A 114 3.65 0.36 1.64
N TRP A 115 4.74 0.73 2.30
CA TRP A 115 5.51 -0.22 3.10
C TRP A 115 4.67 -0.79 4.24
N ALA A 116 3.88 0.05 4.93
CA ALA A 116 2.95 -0.41 5.95
C ALA A 116 1.86 -1.36 5.40
N VAL A 117 1.36 -1.13 4.19
CA VAL A 117 0.43 -2.06 3.51
C VAL A 117 1.09 -3.42 3.30
N LEU A 118 2.34 -3.47 2.82
CA LEU A 118 3.07 -4.73 2.67
C LEU A 118 3.23 -5.46 4.00
N ILE A 119 3.59 -4.73 5.07
CA ILE A 119 3.72 -5.29 6.42
C ILE A 119 2.38 -5.88 6.89
N GLY A 120 1.27 -5.21 6.60
CA GLY A 120 -0.08 -5.70 6.90
C GLY A 120 -0.57 -6.87 6.04
N GLY A 121 0.22 -7.38 5.10
CA GLY A 121 -0.15 -8.50 4.22
C GLY A 121 -0.91 -8.10 2.95
N GLY A 122 -1.04 -6.80 2.66
CA GLY A 122 -1.47 -6.32 1.36
C GLY A 122 -0.37 -6.45 0.31
N LYS A 123 -0.67 -6.08 -0.93
CA LYS A 123 0.32 -6.00 -2.02
C LYS A 123 0.36 -4.62 -2.63
N ASN A 124 1.51 -4.25 -3.16
CA ASN A 124 1.66 -3.01 -3.90
C ASN A 124 1.01 -3.12 -5.27
N HIS A 125 0.32 -2.06 -5.66
CA HIS A 125 0.00 -1.76 -7.06
C HIS A 125 1.23 -1.05 -7.67
N ARG A 126 1.04 0.00 -8.48
CA ARG A 126 2.16 0.81 -8.99
C ARG A 126 2.60 1.91 -8.02
N LEU A 127 3.91 2.13 -7.85
CA LEU A 127 4.49 3.19 -7.02
C LEU A 127 4.30 4.58 -7.65
N GLY A 128 4.45 4.68 -8.96
CA GLY A 128 4.41 5.88 -9.76
C GLY A 128 3.81 5.64 -11.15
N LEU A 129 3.97 6.63 -12.03
CA LEU A 129 3.50 6.54 -13.42
C LEU A 129 4.44 5.74 -14.31
N PHE A 130 5.67 5.48 -13.84
CA PHE A 130 6.72 4.80 -14.59
C PHE A 130 6.69 3.27 -14.44
N ASP A 131 6.00 2.72 -13.44
CA ASP A 131 6.02 1.27 -13.19
C ASP A 131 5.04 0.50 -14.09
N MET A 132 3.90 1.12 -14.42
CA MET A 132 2.80 0.45 -15.10
C MET A 132 1.89 1.46 -15.80
N VAL A 133 1.47 1.12 -17.03
CA VAL A 133 0.43 1.89 -17.74
C VAL A 133 -0.93 1.59 -17.11
N LEU A 134 -1.68 2.64 -16.80
CA LEU A 134 -3.09 2.53 -16.39
C LEU A 134 -3.93 3.34 -17.36
N ILE A 135 -4.66 2.64 -18.22
CA ILE A 135 -5.61 3.22 -19.16
C ILE A 135 -6.91 3.48 -18.40
N LYS A 136 -7.29 4.75 -18.33
CA LYS A 136 -8.54 5.22 -17.70
C LYS A 136 -9.57 5.70 -18.72
N ASP A 137 -10.78 5.97 -18.25
CA ASP A 137 -11.92 6.51 -18.99
C ASP A 137 -11.59 7.69 -19.93
N ASN A 138 -10.79 8.63 -19.46
CA ASN A 138 -10.36 9.79 -20.24
C ASN A 138 -9.47 9.39 -21.43
N HIS A 139 -8.55 8.45 -21.23
CA HIS A 139 -7.70 7.91 -22.28
C HIS A 139 -8.50 7.13 -23.33
N ILE A 140 -9.46 6.31 -22.87
CA ILE A 140 -10.35 5.52 -23.72
C ILE A 140 -11.17 6.44 -24.63
N SER A 141 -11.70 7.52 -24.04
CA SER A 141 -12.50 8.51 -24.77
C SER A 141 -11.68 9.24 -25.83
N ILE A 142 -10.45 9.66 -25.50
CA ILE A 142 -9.52 10.32 -26.43
C ILE A 142 -9.08 9.38 -27.57
N ALA A 143 -8.86 8.10 -27.26
CA ALA A 143 -8.48 7.09 -28.25
C ALA A 143 -9.65 6.64 -29.15
N GLY A 144 -10.88 7.07 -28.85
CA GLY A 144 -12.07 6.68 -29.61
C GLY A 144 -12.47 5.21 -29.41
N GLY A 145 -12.25 4.66 -28.22
CA GLY A 145 -12.66 3.29 -27.86
C GLY A 145 -11.60 2.52 -27.08
N ILE A 146 -12.03 1.51 -26.32
CA ILE A 146 -11.14 0.79 -25.39
C ILE A 146 -10.13 -0.07 -26.14
N SER A 147 -10.52 -0.75 -27.22
CA SER A 147 -9.58 -1.47 -28.09
C SER A 147 -8.52 -0.55 -28.71
N ASN A 148 -8.92 0.68 -29.09
CA ASN A 148 -7.99 1.65 -29.66
C ASN A 148 -6.99 2.13 -28.62
N ALA A 149 -7.43 2.34 -27.38
CA ALA A 149 -6.55 2.72 -26.28
C ALA A 149 -5.52 1.64 -25.99
N VAL A 150 -5.94 0.38 -25.83
CA VAL A 150 -5.03 -0.76 -25.58
C VAL A 150 -4.04 -0.92 -26.74
N ARG A 151 -4.52 -0.90 -27.98
CA ARG A 151 -3.66 -0.95 -29.17
C ARG A 151 -2.63 0.17 -29.24
N SER A 152 -3.03 1.39 -28.89
CA SER A 152 -2.12 2.54 -28.89
C SER A 152 -1.01 2.36 -27.86
N VAL A 153 -1.31 1.78 -26.71
CA VAL A 153 -0.32 1.44 -25.69
C VAL A 153 0.61 0.33 -26.18
N ASP A 154 0.07 -0.76 -26.74
CA ASP A 154 0.89 -1.86 -27.28
C ASP A 154 1.91 -1.35 -28.32
N GLN A 155 1.45 -0.53 -29.27
CA GLN A 155 2.29 0.08 -30.30
C GLN A 155 3.35 1.02 -29.72
N TYR A 156 2.99 1.80 -28.70
CA TYR A 156 3.93 2.69 -28.03
C TYR A 156 5.02 1.89 -27.32
N LEU A 157 4.65 0.86 -26.56
CA LEU A 157 5.62 0.02 -25.84
C LEU A 157 6.56 -0.73 -26.78
N GLU A 158 6.04 -1.25 -27.90
CA GLU A 158 6.86 -1.88 -28.93
C GLU A 158 7.82 -0.89 -29.58
N ARG A 159 7.33 0.29 -29.98
CA ARG A 159 8.15 1.34 -30.63
C ARG A 159 9.29 1.83 -29.74
N GLU A 160 9.00 2.05 -28.46
CA GLU A 160 10.00 2.52 -27.48
C GLU A 160 10.82 1.37 -26.88
N ASN A 161 10.57 0.11 -27.30
CA ASN A 161 11.20 -1.10 -26.75
C ASN A 161 11.11 -1.18 -25.22
N LEU A 162 9.93 -0.86 -24.67
CA LEU A 162 9.63 -0.89 -23.24
C LEU A 162 8.87 -2.16 -22.88
N GLN A 163 9.19 -2.72 -21.71
CA GLN A 163 8.49 -3.87 -21.14
C GLN A 163 7.85 -3.43 -19.82
N MET A 164 6.53 -3.27 -19.80
CA MET A 164 5.78 -2.89 -18.61
C MET A 164 4.39 -3.52 -18.61
N GLU A 165 3.86 -3.74 -17.40
CA GLU A 165 2.48 -4.17 -17.22
C GLU A 165 1.52 -3.07 -17.71
N VAL A 166 0.34 -3.50 -18.19
CA VAL A 166 -0.74 -2.61 -18.62
C VAL A 166 -2.03 -3.03 -17.95
N GLU A 167 -2.68 -2.08 -17.29
CA GLU A 167 -4.02 -2.23 -16.72
C GLU A 167 -4.99 -1.31 -17.45
N VAL A 168 -6.21 -1.80 -17.68
CA VAL A 168 -7.31 -1.01 -18.26
C VAL A 168 -8.51 -0.96 -17.32
N GLU A 169 -9.05 0.24 -17.14
CA GLU A 169 -10.28 0.50 -16.40
C GLU A 169 -11.51 0.22 -17.28
N THR A 170 -12.47 -0.53 -16.74
CA THR A 170 -13.73 -0.88 -17.39
C THR A 170 -14.90 -0.60 -16.45
N ARG A 171 -16.02 -0.15 -17.02
CA ARG A 171 -17.23 0.24 -16.28
C ARG A 171 -18.46 -0.58 -16.68
N THR A 172 -18.39 -1.29 -17.80
CA THR A 172 -19.49 -2.12 -18.32
C THR A 172 -19.01 -3.51 -18.72
N LEU A 173 -19.94 -4.47 -18.78
CA LEU A 173 -19.62 -5.83 -19.24
C LEU A 173 -19.21 -5.86 -20.71
N GLU A 174 -19.76 -4.94 -21.50
CA GLU A 174 -19.44 -4.77 -22.91
C GLU A 174 -17.99 -4.34 -23.08
N GLU A 175 -17.51 -3.38 -22.28
CA GLU A 175 -16.10 -2.95 -22.26
C GLU A 175 -15.17 -4.12 -21.86
N VAL A 176 -15.55 -4.91 -20.84
CA VAL A 176 -14.79 -6.10 -20.43
C VAL A 176 -14.71 -7.13 -21.57
N LYS A 177 -15.83 -7.41 -22.24
CA LYS A 177 -15.88 -8.35 -23.38
C LYS A 177 -15.02 -7.87 -24.54
N GLU A 178 -15.05 -6.57 -24.84
CA GLU A 178 -14.24 -5.98 -25.90
C GLU A 178 -12.74 -6.15 -25.61
N VAL A 179 -12.31 -5.86 -24.38
CA VAL A 179 -10.92 -6.03 -23.94
C VAL A 179 -10.46 -7.49 -24.01
N LEU A 180 -11.29 -8.43 -23.53
CA LEU A 180 -10.98 -9.86 -23.60
C LEU A 180 -10.89 -10.36 -25.05
N GLN A 181 -11.79 -9.90 -25.92
CA GLN A 181 -11.75 -10.23 -27.33
C GLN A 181 -10.45 -9.71 -27.97
N TYR A 182 -10.08 -8.46 -27.71
CA TYR A 182 -8.83 -7.87 -28.19
C TYR A 182 -7.61 -8.70 -27.72
N ALA A 183 -7.54 -9.01 -26.43
CA ALA A 183 -6.44 -9.79 -25.85
C ALA A 183 -6.35 -11.23 -26.40
N SER A 184 -7.47 -11.82 -26.82
CA SER A 184 -7.49 -13.16 -27.42
C SER A 184 -7.03 -13.20 -28.89
N GLN A 185 -7.13 -12.07 -29.60
CA GLN A 185 -6.89 -11.97 -31.05
C GLN A 185 -5.56 -11.30 -31.37
N MET A 186 -5.07 -10.45 -30.48
CA MET A 186 -3.90 -9.60 -30.69
C MET A 186 -2.83 -9.91 -29.65
N LYS A 187 -1.55 -9.75 -30.04
CA LYS A 187 -0.47 -9.71 -29.06
C LYS A 187 -0.57 -8.40 -28.29
N THR A 188 -0.74 -8.47 -26.97
CA THR A 188 -0.91 -7.29 -26.11
C THR A 188 -0.06 -7.38 -24.85
N SER A 189 0.33 -6.23 -24.32
CA SER A 189 0.98 -6.07 -23.00
C SER A 189 -0.03 -5.97 -21.85
N LEU A 190 -1.33 -6.09 -22.13
CA LEU A 190 -2.38 -6.09 -21.12
C LEU A 190 -2.20 -7.24 -20.11
N THR A 191 -2.10 -6.89 -18.83
CA THR A 191 -1.96 -7.85 -17.73
C THR A 191 -3.15 -7.84 -16.77
N ARG A 192 -3.91 -6.73 -16.69
CA ARG A 192 -5.02 -6.57 -15.74
C ARG A 192 -6.20 -5.82 -16.34
N ILE A 193 -7.40 -6.21 -15.91
CA ILE A 193 -8.65 -5.48 -16.17
C ILE A 193 -9.20 -5.04 -14.82
N MET A 194 -9.39 -3.75 -14.64
CA MET A 194 -9.99 -3.15 -13.45
C MET A 194 -11.49 -2.96 -13.67
N LEU A 195 -12.29 -3.54 -12.77
CA LEU A 195 -13.74 -3.39 -12.76
C LEU A 195 -14.12 -2.20 -11.88
N ASP A 196 -14.36 -1.03 -12.49
CA ASP A 196 -14.64 0.21 -11.75
C ASP A 196 -16.13 0.27 -11.36
N ASN A 197 -16.39 0.11 -10.06
CA ASN A 197 -17.72 0.22 -9.44
C ASN A 197 -18.82 -0.63 -10.13
N MET A 198 -18.47 -1.81 -10.63
CA MET A 198 -19.40 -2.72 -11.34
C MET A 198 -20.31 -3.54 -10.40
N VAL A 199 -20.60 -3.01 -9.21
CA VAL A 199 -21.49 -3.59 -8.20
C VAL A 199 -22.34 -2.49 -7.58
N ILE A 200 -23.52 -2.83 -7.09
CA ILE A 200 -24.42 -1.86 -6.44
C ILE A 200 -24.34 -2.03 -4.92
N PRO A 201 -23.87 -1.03 -4.16
CA PRO A 201 -23.91 -1.07 -2.70
C PRO A 201 -25.34 -1.11 -2.18
N LEU A 202 -25.61 -1.98 -1.22
CA LEU A 202 -26.92 -2.14 -0.58
C LEU A 202 -26.94 -1.44 0.81
N PRO A 203 -28.11 -1.01 1.30
CA PRO A 203 -28.21 -0.29 2.59
C PRO A 203 -27.73 -1.07 3.81
N ASN A 204 -27.67 -2.40 3.71
CA ASN A 204 -27.20 -3.29 4.77
C ASN A 204 -25.68 -3.52 4.75
N GLY A 205 -24.95 -2.89 3.83
CA GLY A 205 -23.50 -3.06 3.67
C GLY A 205 -23.09 -4.18 2.70
N ASP A 206 -24.05 -4.96 2.17
CA ASP A 206 -23.77 -5.94 1.12
C ASP A 206 -23.64 -5.26 -0.26
N VAL A 207 -23.29 -6.04 -1.28
CA VAL A 207 -23.22 -5.60 -2.67
C VAL A 207 -24.04 -6.51 -3.58
N ASP A 208 -24.82 -5.92 -4.49
CA ASP A 208 -25.44 -6.66 -5.58
C ASP A 208 -24.43 -6.89 -6.71
N VAL A 209 -24.10 -8.16 -6.92
CA VAL A 209 -23.15 -8.64 -7.93
C VAL A 209 -23.85 -9.26 -9.16
N SER A 210 -25.16 -9.06 -9.32
CA SER A 210 -25.96 -9.65 -10.41
C SER A 210 -25.42 -9.31 -11.80
N MET A 211 -24.82 -8.12 -11.96
CA MET A 211 -24.13 -7.74 -13.19
C MET A 211 -22.98 -8.72 -13.51
N LEU A 212 -22.10 -8.99 -12.53
CA LEU A 212 -20.92 -9.81 -12.73
C LEU A 212 -21.24 -11.29 -13.00
N LYS A 213 -22.38 -11.79 -12.50
CA LYS A 213 -22.84 -13.16 -12.78
C LYS A 213 -23.11 -13.41 -14.28
N LYS A 214 -23.47 -12.36 -15.03
CA LYS A 214 -23.73 -12.45 -16.48
C LYS A 214 -22.48 -12.65 -17.35
N LEU A 215 -21.27 -12.51 -16.78
CA LEU A 215 -20.02 -12.78 -17.50
C LEU A 215 -19.78 -14.28 -17.71
N TRP A 216 -20.33 -15.11 -16.83
CA TRP A 216 -20.06 -16.54 -16.75
C TRP A 216 -21.23 -17.42 -17.22
N SER A 217 -22.32 -16.78 -17.64
CA SER A 217 -23.52 -17.40 -18.22
C SER A 217 -23.48 -17.30 -19.74
#